data_AF-A0A7J4GEJ1-F1
#
_entry.id   AF-A0A7J4GEJ1-F1
#
_cell.length_a   1.000
_cell.length_b   1.000
_cell.length_c   1.000
_cell.angle_alpha   90.00
_cell.angle_beta   90.00
_cell.angle_gamma   90.00
#
_symmetry.space_group_name_H-M   'P 1'
#
loop_
_entity.id
_entity.type
_entity.pdbx_description
1 polymer ?
#
loop_
_entity_poly.entity_id
_entity_poly.type
_entity_poly.pdbx_seq_one_letter_code
_entity_poly.pdbx_strand_id
1 'polypeptide(L)'
;MWAETKSAGKPNGESRGVVPRENGGSTKPRRGDLLIYDRAERDFLGAGHVAVVVEVKEKRIKVAEQNWDNRPWQLEHSARYLTLTEEGGAYRITDENPMPDGGEPLGEEVIRGWLRLE
;
A
#
# COMPACT_ATOMS: atom_id res chain seq x y z
N MET A 1 15.11 6.06 4.25
CA MET A 1 15.23 4.59 4.13
C MET A 1 13.87 4.04 4.55
N TRP A 2 13.07 3.48 3.63
CA TRP A 2 11.63 3.16 3.84
C TRP A 2 11.35 1.80 4.48
N ALA A 3 12.41 1.08 4.84
CA ALA A 3 12.39 -0.03 5.76
C ALA A 3 13.76 -0.14 6.43
N GLU A 4 13.81 -0.05 7.76
CA GLU A 4 14.94 -0.62 8.52
C GLU A 4 14.90 -2.16 8.47
N THR A 5 13.73 -2.70 8.14
CA THR A 5 13.43 -4.13 8.06
C THR A 5 14.09 -4.78 6.84
N LYS A 6 15.05 -5.67 7.10
CA LYS A 6 15.75 -6.45 6.06
C LYS A 6 15.15 -7.85 5.86
N SER A 7 14.36 -8.34 6.80
CA SER A 7 13.76 -9.66 6.75
C SER A 7 12.45 -9.75 7.56
N ALA A 8 11.61 -10.71 7.21
CA ALA A 8 10.43 -11.10 7.98
C ALA A 8 10.54 -12.57 8.38
N GLY A 9 10.27 -12.87 9.65
CA GLY A 9 10.43 -14.21 10.22
C GLY A 9 9.13 -14.80 10.75
N LYS A 10 9.03 -16.13 10.71
CA LYS A 10 8.01 -16.90 11.43
C LYS A 10 8.56 -17.34 12.79
N PRO A 11 7.69 -17.65 13.78
CA PRO A 11 8.12 -18.15 15.08
C PRO A 11 8.92 -19.47 15.04
N ASN A 12 8.84 -20.23 13.94
CA ASN A 12 9.61 -21.45 13.72
C ASN A 12 11.05 -21.21 13.22
N GLY A 13 11.48 -19.94 13.13
CA GLY A 13 12.82 -19.56 12.66
C GLY A 13 12.97 -19.43 11.15
N GLU A 14 11.93 -19.74 10.35
CA GLU A 14 11.95 -19.46 8.90
C GLU A 14 11.93 -17.95 8.67
N SER A 15 12.81 -17.43 7.80
CA SER A 15 12.81 -16.01 7.44
C SER A 15 12.95 -15.79 5.95
N ARG A 16 12.40 -14.67 5.46
CA ARG A 16 12.51 -14.21 4.07
C ARG A 16 13.08 -12.81 4.01
N GLY A 17 13.74 -12.47 2.92
CA GLY A 17 14.24 -11.12 2.67
C GLY A 17 13.07 -10.17 2.45
N VAL A 18 13.22 -8.91 2.87
CA VAL A 18 12.25 -7.85 2.57
C VAL A 18 12.93 -6.86 1.63
N VAL A 19 12.38 -6.69 0.43
CA VAL A 19 12.95 -5.82 -0.60
C VAL A 19 11.97 -4.69 -0.93
N PRO A 20 12.38 -3.42 -0.79
CA PRO A 20 11.56 -2.29 -1.21
C PRO A 20 11.52 -2.14 -2.73
N ARG A 21 10.36 -1.74 -3.24
CA ARG A 21 10.12 -1.35 -4.64
C ARG A 21 9.52 0.05 -4.62
N GLU A 22 10.15 0.97 -5.33
CA GLU A 22 9.70 2.37 -5.37
C GLU A 22 8.42 2.53 -6.19
N ASN A 23 7.54 3.43 -5.76
CA ASN A 23 6.37 3.80 -6.54
C ASN A 23 6.81 4.59 -7.79
N GLY A 24 6.50 4.07 -8.98
CA GLY A 24 7.08 4.52 -10.26
C GLY A 24 8.33 3.75 -10.68
N GLY A 25 8.69 2.67 -9.99
CA GLY A 25 9.78 1.76 -10.39
C GLY A 25 9.35 0.74 -11.45
N SER A 26 10.30 -0.05 -11.94
CA SER A 26 10.09 -1.04 -13.02
C SER A 26 9.47 -2.37 -12.58
N THR A 27 9.16 -2.51 -11.29
CA THR A 27 8.60 -3.76 -10.76
C THR A 27 7.09 -3.63 -10.66
N LYS A 28 6.32 -4.57 -11.21
CA LYS A 28 4.86 -4.58 -10.98
C LYS A 28 4.55 -5.05 -9.56
N PRO A 29 3.58 -4.44 -8.82
CA PRO A 29 3.12 -4.98 -7.55
C PRO A 29 2.54 -6.39 -7.71
N ARG A 30 2.58 -7.19 -6.64
CA ARG A 30 1.98 -8.54 -6.59
C ARG A 30 1.14 -8.70 -5.34
N ARG A 31 0.24 -9.69 -5.37
CA ARG A 31 -0.51 -10.12 -4.19
C ARG A 31 0.46 -10.48 -3.06
N GLY A 32 0.22 -9.95 -1.87
CA GLY A 32 1.03 -10.12 -0.67
C GLY A 32 2.08 -9.04 -0.45
N ASP A 33 2.31 -8.13 -1.40
CA ASP A 33 3.17 -6.97 -1.17
C ASP A 33 2.53 -6.05 -0.11
N LEU A 34 3.37 -5.43 0.73
CA LEU A 34 2.94 -4.42 1.70
C LEU A 34 3.07 -3.04 1.07
N LEU A 35 1.96 -2.35 0.85
CA LEU A 35 1.92 -0.99 0.34
C LEU A 35 2.20 0.00 1.48
N ILE A 36 3.16 0.91 1.29
CA ILE A 36 3.62 1.83 2.34
C ILE A 36 3.34 3.27 1.92
N TYR A 37 2.67 4.00 2.81
CA TYR A 37 2.43 5.43 2.70
C TYR A 37 3.42 6.21 3.56
N ASP A 38 3.81 7.40 3.08
CA ASP A 38 4.53 8.36 3.89
C ASP A 38 3.63 8.94 5.00
N ARG A 39 4.27 9.55 5.99
CA ARG A 39 3.62 10.46 6.91
C ARG A 39 3.13 11.67 6.13
N ALA A 40 1.84 11.96 6.20
CA ALA A 40 1.31 13.24 5.74
C ALA A 40 1.25 14.22 6.91
N GLU A 41 1.58 15.49 6.68
CA GLU A 41 1.49 16.55 7.72
C GLU A 41 0.07 16.75 8.26
N ARG A 42 -0.95 16.28 7.52
CA ARG A 42 -2.37 16.40 7.85
C ARG A 42 -3.05 15.05 8.14
N ASP A 43 -2.29 13.94 8.15
CA ASP A 43 -2.78 12.68 8.72
C ASP A 43 -2.91 12.89 10.24
N PHE A 44 -4.08 12.58 10.80
CA PHE A 44 -4.47 12.94 12.17
C PHE A 44 -3.46 12.47 13.25
N LEU A 45 -2.64 11.47 12.93
CA LEU A 45 -1.61 10.92 13.81
C LEU A 45 -0.17 11.08 13.28
N GLY A 46 0.03 11.58 12.06
CA GLY A 46 1.33 11.68 11.40
C GLY A 46 2.08 10.35 11.32
N ALA A 47 1.36 9.22 11.32
CA ALA A 47 1.95 7.89 11.41
C ALA A 47 2.38 7.38 10.03
N GLY A 48 1.73 7.85 8.97
CA GLY A 48 1.72 7.17 7.68
C GLY A 48 0.82 5.95 7.74
N HIS A 49 0.85 5.11 6.71
CA HIS A 49 -0.11 4.02 6.58
C HIS A 49 0.47 2.78 5.89
N VAL A 50 -0.14 1.63 6.14
CA VAL A 50 0.22 0.36 5.53
C VAL A 50 -1.02 -0.43 5.13
N ALA A 51 -0.97 -1.00 3.93
CA ALA A 51 -2.00 -1.88 3.41
C ALA A 51 -1.39 -3.13 2.77
N VAL A 52 -2.16 -4.21 2.66
CA VAL A 52 -1.75 -5.45 1.99
C VAL A 52 -2.38 -5.51 0.61
N VAL A 53 -1.58 -5.69 -0.44
CA VAL A 53 -2.11 -5.93 -1.79
C VAL A 53 -2.73 -7.33 -1.84
N VAL A 54 -4.04 -7.42 -2.07
CA VAL A 54 -4.75 -8.72 -2.11
C VAL A 54 -5.11 -9.16 -3.54
N GLU A 55 -5.18 -8.22 -4.48
CA GLU A 55 -5.42 -8.50 -5.90
C GLU A 55 -4.74 -7.43 -6.77
N VAL A 56 -4.17 -7.87 -7.90
CA VAL A 56 -3.61 -6.97 -8.92
C VAL A 56 -4.34 -7.23 -10.24
N LYS A 57 -4.92 -6.18 -10.81
CA LYS A 57 -5.53 -6.16 -12.16
C LYS A 57 -4.73 -5.22 -13.05
N GLU A 58 -5.14 -5.07 -14.30
CA GLU A 58 -4.42 -4.26 -15.29
C GLU A 58 -4.30 -2.78 -14.89
N LYS A 59 -5.40 -2.17 -14.43
CA LYS A 59 -5.49 -0.73 -14.13
C LYS A 59 -5.76 -0.39 -12.66
N ARG A 60 -5.81 -1.41 -11.80
CA ARG A 60 -6.14 -1.24 -10.37
C ARG A 60 -5.60 -2.37 -9.53
N ILE A 61 -5.46 -2.10 -8.24
CA ILE A 61 -5.24 -3.12 -7.21
C ILE A 61 -6.39 -3.11 -6.20
N LYS A 62 -6.57 -4.22 -5.49
CA LYS A 62 -7.34 -4.26 -4.25
C LYS A 62 -6.38 -4.34 -3.07
N VAL A 63 -6.71 -3.61 -2.02
CA VAL A 63 -5.96 -3.65 -0.75
C VAL A 63 -6.84 -4.07 0.41
N ALA A 64 -6.25 -4.76 1.38
CA ALA A 64 -6.83 -5.02 2.69
C ALA A 64 -6.02 -4.26 3.74
N GLU A 65 -6.70 -3.54 4.62
CA GLU A 65 -6.06 -2.64 5.58
C GLU A 65 -6.96 -2.43 6.81
N GLN A 66 -6.36 -1.99 7.91
CA GLN A 66 -7.07 -1.58 9.11
C GLN A 66 -6.74 -0.13 9.43
N ASN A 67 -7.56 0.51 10.27
CA ASN A 67 -7.36 1.89 10.70
C ASN A 67 -7.41 2.93 9.56
N TRP A 68 -8.12 2.60 8.48
CA TRP A 68 -8.46 3.51 7.37
C TRP A 68 -9.93 3.92 7.44
N ASP A 69 -10.81 2.91 7.35
CA ASP A 69 -12.25 3.02 7.53
C ASP A 69 -12.68 1.90 8.46
N ASN A 70 -13.33 2.26 9.58
CA ASN A 70 -13.77 1.32 10.59
C ASN A 70 -15.17 0.75 10.32
N ARG A 71 -15.82 1.15 9.22
CA ARG A 71 -17.09 0.55 8.77
C ARG A 71 -16.83 -0.86 8.21
N PRO A 72 -17.83 -1.75 8.24
CA PRO A 72 -17.74 -3.05 7.58
C PRO A 72 -17.37 -2.90 6.10
N TRP A 73 -16.44 -3.72 5.62
CA TRP A 73 -16.07 -3.72 4.21
C TRP A 73 -17.26 -4.11 3.33
N GLN A 74 -17.46 -3.32 2.28
CA GLN A 74 -18.51 -3.57 1.28
C GLN A 74 -18.01 -4.50 0.16
N LEU A 75 -16.70 -4.74 0.08
CA LEU A 75 -16.06 -5.61 -0.90
C LEU A 75 -15.65 -6.92 -0.24
N GLU A 76 -15.69 -8.00 -1.01
CA GLU A 76 -15.21 -9.30 -0.57
C GLU A 76 -13.68 -9.29 -0.43
N HIS A 77 -13.19 -9.58 0.78
CA HIS A 77 -11.76 -9.72 1.13
C HIS A 77 -10.87 -8.49 0.86
N SER A 78 -11.43 -7.30 0.70
CA SER A 78 -10.66 -6.06 0.49
C SER A 78 -11.37 -4.85 1.09
N ALA A 79 -10.61 -3.85 1.51
CA ALA A 79 -11.14 -2.58 1.98
C ALA A 79 -11.54 -1.66 0.80
N ARG A 80 -10.64 -1.49 -0.18
CA ARG A 80 -10.84 -0.57 -1.32
C ARG A 80 -9.99 -0.93 -2.54
N TYR A 81 -10.22 -0.19 -3.63
CA TYR A 81 -9.41 -0.20 -4.84
C TYR A 81 -8.48 1.00 -4.87
N LEU A 82 -7.29 0.82 -5.45
CA LEU A 82 -6.38 1.90 -5.81
C LEU A 82 -6.05 1.82 -7.31
N THR A 83 -5.76 2.95 -7.92
CA THR A 83 -5.40 3.02 -9.35
C THR A 83 -3.99 2.47 -9.54
N LEU A 84 -3.78 1.69 -10.60
CA LEU A 84 -2.47 1.23 -11.04
C LEU A 84 -2.25 1.69 -12.49
N THR A 85 -1.18 2.44 -12.72
CA THR A 85 -0.74 2.86 -14.04
C THR A 85 0.58 2.20 -14.41
N GLU A 86 0.77 1.98 -15.71
CA GLU A 86 2.02 1.50 -16.31
C GLU A 86 2.38 2.42 -17.47
N GLU A 87 3.48 3.17 -17.33
CA GLU A 87 3.96 4.12 -18.34
C GLU A 87 5.46 3.95 -18.53
N GLY A 88 5.91 3.70 -19.77
CA GLY A 88 7.33 3.52 -20.06
C GLY A 88 8.00 2.38 -19.29
N GLY A 89 7.23 1.36 -18.87
CA GLY A 89 7.70 0.24 -18.04
C GLY A 89 7.79 0.56 -16.54
N ALA A 90 7.36 1.74 -16.10
CA ALA A 90 7.24 2.13 -14.70
C ALA A 90 5.82 1.89 -14.19
N TYR A 91 5.70 1.30 -13.00
CA TYR A 91 4.42 1.03 -12.35
C TYR A 91 4.17 2.02 -11.22
N ARG A 92 3.01 2.68 -11.25
CA ARG A 92 2.63 3.65 -10.21
C ARG A 92 1.26 3.33 -9.63
N ILE A 93 1.15 3.36 -8.31
CA ILE A 93 -0.12 3.27 -7.58
C ILE A 93 -0.47 4.67 -7.09
N THR A 94 -1.71 5.09 -7.34
CA THR A 94 -2.26 6.37 -6.86
C THR A 94 -3.50 6.12 -6.02
N ASP A 95 -3.62 6.92 -4.96
CA ASP A 95 -4.80 6.97 -4.11
C ASP A 95 -5.60 8.24 -4.43
N GLU A 96 -6.66 8.09 -5.20
CA GLU A 96 -7.50 9.20 -5.65
C GLU A 96 -8.63 9.53 -4.66
N ASN A 97 -8.80 8.75 -3.58
CA ASN A 97 -9.85 8.96 -2.60
C ASN A 97 -9.34 8.71 -1.17
N PRO A 98 -8.56 9.65 -0.60
CA PRO A 98 -7.94 9.49 0.71
C PRO A 98 -8.93 9.68 1.88
N MET A 99 -10.24 9.82 1.63
CA MET A 99 -11.23 10.03 2.69
C MET A 99 -12.42 9.07 2.53
N PRO A 100 -12.68 8.21 3.53
CA PRO A 100 -13.81 7.28 3.48
C PRO A 100 -15.19 7.93 3.64
N ASP A 101 -15.29 9.13 4.23
CA ASP A 101 -16.55 9.79 4.59
C ASP A 101 -16.90 11.03 3.74
N GLY A 102 -16.09 11.35 2.73
CA GLY A 102 -16.30 12.54 1.89
C GLY A 102 -15.97 13.86 2.58
N GLY A 103 -15.29 13.82 3.73
CA GLY A 103 -14.71 15.03 4.34
C GLY A 103 -13.56 15.61 3.49
N GLU A 104 -13.12 16.82 3.87
CA GLU A 104 -12.01 17.51 3.20
C GLU A 104 -10.75 16.62 3.17
N PRO A 105 -10.05 16.49 2.02
CA PRO A 105 -8.86 15.65 1.93
C PRO A 105 -7.86 15.94 3.05
N LEU A 106 -7.38 14.91 3.74
CA LEU A 106 -6.35 14.98 4.79
C LEU A 106 -4.95 15.31 4.24
N GLY A 107 -4.86 15.94 3.06
CA GLY A 107 -3.63 16.11 2.28
C GLY A 107 -3.46 15.05 1.19
N GLU A 108 -2.42 15.19 0.37
CA GLU A 108 -2.02 14.14 -0.58
C GLU A 108 -1.35 13.02 0.22
N GLU A 109 -2.01 11.87 0.34
CA GLU A 109 -1.36 10.67 0.85
C GLU A 109 -0.31 10.17 -0.15
N VAL A 110 0.96 10.20 0.25
CA VAL A 110 2.06 9.85 -0.65
C VAL A 110 2.39 8.37 -0.50
N ILE A 111 1.95 7.56 -1.46
CA ILE A 111 2.40 6.17 -1.58
C ILE A 111 3.88 6.16 -1.98
N ARG A 112 4.73 5.63 -1.09
CA ARG A 112 6.18 5.56 -1.30
C ARG A 112 6.59 4.37 -2.16
N GLY A 113 5.85 3.28 -2.07
CA GLY A 113 6.12 2.05 -2.79
C GLY A 113 5.57 0.84 -2.06
N TRP A 114 6.14 -0.32 -2.34
CA TRP A 114 5.73 -1.56 -1.67
C TRP A 114 6.92 -2.43 -1.29
N LEU A 115 6.77 -3.13 -0.17
CA LEU A 115 7.74 -4.12 0.32
C LEU A 115 7.34 -5.51 -0.17
N ARG A 116 8.35 -6.26 -0.62
CA ARG A 116 8.19 -7.61 -1.14
C ARG A 116 8.99 -8.60 -0.32
N LEU A 117 8.32 -9.67 0.11
CA LEU A 117 8.99 -10.83 0.69
C LEU A 117 9.60 -11.68 -0.42
N GLU A 118 10.92 -11.88 -0.41
CA GLU A 118 11.66 -12.74 -1.33
C GLU A 118 12.26 -13.96 -0.61
#